data_AF-A0AAQ4S3I9-F1
#
_entry.id   AF-A0AAQ4S3I9-F1
#
_cell.length_a   1.000
_cell.length_b   1.000
_cell.length_c   1.000
_cell.angle_alpha   90.00
_cell.angle_beta   90.00
_cell.angle_gamma   90.00
#
_symmetry.space_group_name_H-M   'P 1'
#
loop_
_entity.id
_entity.type
_entity.pdbx_description
1 polymer ?
#
loop_
_entity_poly.entity_id
_entity_poly.type
_entity_poly.pdbx_seq_one_letter_code
_entity_poly.pdbx_strand_id
1 'polypeptide(L)'
;MALADEVAALCLQRWKQLPRTGKPEPGREWTLLAAVLQVTRSPPAEDTCRCDELCSNQILLVSFLVKKEVVSLGTGTKCVGQTAMTRHSRSDKWR
;
A
#
# COMPACT_ATOMS: atom_id res chain seq x y z
N MET A 1 -16.54 -7.00 4.06
CA MET A 1 -15.19 -7.27 3.54
C MET A 1 -14.19 -6.95 4.64
N ALA A 2 -13.19 -7.79 4.84
CA ALA A 2 -12.18 -7.56 5.88
C ALA A 2 -11.20 -6.46 5.43
N LEU A 3 -10.52 -5.80 6.39
CA LEU A 3 -9.46 -4.82 6.11
C LEU A 3 -8.38 -5.40 5.18
N ALA A 4 -8.03 -6.67 5.36
CA ALA A 4 -7.04 -7.36 4.52
C ALA A 4 -7.47 -7.41 3.05
N ASP A 5 -8.75 -7.65 2.77
CA ASP A 5 -9.30 -7.69 1.41
C ASP A 5 -9.23 -6.29 0.77
N GLU A 6 -9.56 -5.26 1.54
CA GLU A 6 -9.48 -3.86 1.09
C GLU A 6 -8.03 -3.49 0.74
N VAL A 7 -7.07 -3.80 1.62
CA VAL A 7 -5.65 -3.55 1.40
C VAL A 7 -5.15 -4.30 0.16
N ALA A 8 -5.48 -5.58 0.03
CA ALA A 8 -5.08 -6.39 -1.12
C ALA A 8 -5.64 -5.83 -2.44
N ALA A 9 -6.90 -5.39 -2.45
CA ALA A 9 -7.53 -4.78 -3.61
C ALA A 9 -6.83 -3.48 -4.03
N LEU A 10 -6.52 -2.59 -3.08
CA LEU A 10 -5.79 -1.34 -3.34
C LEU A 10 -4.40 -1.59 -3.96
N CYS A 11 -3.66 -2.55 -3.41
CA CYS A 11 -2.35 -2.95 -3.94
C CYS A 11 -2.44 -3.45 -5.38
N LEU A 12 -3.39 -4.35 -5.65
CA LEU A 12 -3.57 -4.94 -6.97
C LEU A 12 -4.04 -3.90 -8.01
N GLN A 13 -4.94 -3.00 -7.62
CA GLN A 13 -5.41 -1.92 -8.49
C GLN A 13 -4.26 -0.99 -8.88
N ARG A 14 -3.45 -0.55 -7.89
CA ARG A 14 -2.28 0.29 -8.16
C ARG A 14 -1.25 -0.42 -9.04
N TRP A 15 -1.00 -1.70 -8.80
CA TRP A 15 -0.13 -2.54 -9.63
C TRP A 15 -0.58 -2.60 -11.09
N LYS A 16 -1.89 -2.77 -11.34
CA LYS A 16 -2.45 -2.81 -12.70
C LYS A 16 -2.20 -1.52 -13.49
N GLN A 17 -2.22 -0.36 -12.83
CA GLN A 17 -1.98 0.96 -13.45
C GLN A 17 -0.50 1.22 -13.83
N LEU A 18 0.45 0.46 -13.28
CA LEU A 18 1.86 0.63 -13.62
C LEU A 18 2.17 0.21 -15.07
N PRO A 19 3.26 0.73 -15.68
CA PRO A 19 3.74 0.27 -16.99
C PRO A 19 3.94 -1.25 -17.04
N ARG A 20 3.99 -1.81 -18.26
CA ARG A 20 4.17 -3.26 -18.44
C ARG A 20 5.60 -3.74 -18.12
N THR A 21 6.58 -2.84 -18.09
CA THR A 21 7.97 -3.16 -17.78
C THR A 21 8.09 -3.78 -16.39
N GLY A 22 8.65 -4.98 -16.30
CA GLY A 22 8.82 -5.71 -15.03
C GLY A 22 7.60 -6.50 -14.55
N LYS A 23 6.47 -6.52 -15.29
CA LYS A 23 5.33 -7.39 -14.99
C LYS A 23 5.56 -8.80 -15.57
N PRO A 24 5.17 -9.86 -14.86
CA PRO A 24 5.31 -11.23 -15.36
C PRO A 24 4.43 -11.46 -16.59
N GLU A 25 4.90 -12.29 -17.51
CA GLU A 25 4.11 -12.76 -18.64
C GLU A 25 2.92 -13.63 -18.18
N PRO A 26 1.66 -13.27 -18.53
CA PRO A 26 0.49 -14.05 -18.13
C PRO A 26 0.56 -15.50 -18.61
N GLY A 27 0.34 -16.44 -17.69
CA GLY A 27 0.34 -17.88 -17.97
C GLY A 27 1.72 -18.52 -18.16
N ARG A 28 2.80 -17.74 -18.08
CA ARG A 28 4.19 -18.23 -18.19
C ARG A 28 5.02 -17.93 -16.96
N GLU A 29 4.84 -16.74 -16.40
CA GLU A 29 5.63 -16.25 -15.29
C GLU A 29 4.74 -15.87 -14.11
N TRP A 30 5.32 -15.94 -12.93
CA TRP A 30 4.72 -15.44 -11.70
C TRP A 30 5.80 -14.72 -10.89
N THR A 31 5.36 -13.77 -10.06
CA THR A 31 6.23 -13.08 -9.11
C THR A 31 5.43 -12.74 -7.86
N LEU A 32 6.12 -12.48 -6.75
CA LEU A 32 5.47 -11.97 -5.55
C LEU A 32 5.28 -10.46 -5.68
N LEU A 33 4.12 -9.97 -5.26
CA LEU A 33 3.82 -8.55 -5.15
C LEU A 33 3.84 -8.16 -3.67
N ALA A 34 4.69 -7.22 -3.31
CA ALA A 34 4.72 -6.58 -2.01
C ALA A 34 4.34 -5.11 -2.13
N ALA A 35 3.68 -4.59 -1.10
CA ALA A 35 3.20 -3.22 -1.08
C ALA A 35 3.25 -2.67 0.34
N VAL A 36 3.55 -1.37 0.46
CA VAL A 36 3.42 -0.63 1.71
C VAL A 36 2.35 0.44 1.53
N LEU A 37 1.45 0.54 2.50
CA LEU A 37 0.40 1.56 2.53
C LEU A 37 0.66 2.53 3.67
N GLN A 38 0.50 3.80 3.38
CA GLN A 38 0.36 4.84 4.37
C GLN A 38 -1.11 4.97 4.74
N VAL A 39 -1.38 4.99 6.04
CA VAL A 39 -2.71 5.20 6.59
C VAL A 39 -2.70 6.51 7.36
N THR A 40 -3.40 7.52 6.85
CA THR A 40 -3.51 8.82 7.48
C THR A 40 -4.88 8.96 8.09
N ARG A 41 -4.93 9.32 9.37
CA ARG A 41 -6.16 9.72 10.05
C ARG A 41 -6.30 11.23 9.94
N SER A 42 -7.38 11.73 9.35
CA SER A 42 -7.72 13.15 9.48
C SER A 42 -8.27 13.40 10.89
N PRO A 43 -7.95 14.55 11.50
CA PRO A 43 -8.65 14.97 12.71
C PRO A 43 -10.15 15.09 12.40
N PRO A 44 -11.05 14.73 13.34
CA PRO A 44 -12.45 15.08 13.20
C PRO A 44 -12.51 16.58 12.94
N ALA A 45 -13.26 16.99 11.90
CA ALA A 45 -13.43 18.39 11.57
C ALA A 45 -13.81 19.13 12.86
N GLU A 46 -12.95 20.05 13.28
CA GLU A 46 -13.24 20.98 14.35
C GLU A 46 -14.32 21.92 13.81
N ASP A 47 -15.59 21.56 14.04
CA ASP A 47 -16.70 22.49 14.22
C ASP A 47 -17.98 21.72 14.57
N THR A 48 -18.58 22.12 15.72
CA THR A 48 -19.90 21.79 16.30
C THR A 48 -20.02 20.42 17.03
N CYS A 49 -20.43 20.27 18.29
CA CYS A 49 -21.07 21.11 19.32
C CYS A 49 -20.63 20.65 20.72
N ARG A 50 -20.63 21.56 21.70
CA ARG A 50 -20.55 21.26 23.15
C ARG A 50 -21.99 21.15 23.68
N CYS A 51 -22.54 19.94 23.80
CA CYS A 51 -23.74 19.64 24.59
C CYS A 51 -23.86 18.12 24.86
N ASP A 52 -24.50 17.79 25.97
CA ASP A 52 -24.23 16.66 26.87
C ASP A 52 -24.71 15.24 26.44
N GLU A 53 -24.02 14.26 27.02
CA GLU A 53 -24.45 12.93 27.48
C GLU A 53 -25.03 11.84 26.55
N LEU A 54 -25.15 12.00 25.23
CA LEU A 54 -25.80 10.97 24.38
C LEU A 54 -25.11 10.62 23.04
N CYS A 55 -23.78 10.59 22.96
CA CYS A 55 -23.06 10.13 21.76
C CYS A 55 -22.48 8.70 21.88
N SER A 56 -23.26 7.73 22.39
CA SER A 56 -22.85 6.31 22.38
C SER A 56 -22.92 5.64 21.01
N ASN A 57 -23.40 6.32 19.96
CA ASN A 57 -23.44 5.79 18.60
C ASN A 57 -22.38 6.41 17.65
N GLN A 58 -21.32 6.97 18.22
CA GLN A 58 -20.18 7.53 17.49
C GLN A 58 -19.20 6.45 16.98
N ILE A 59 -19.69 5.25 16.67
CA ILE A 59 -18.89 4.16 16.05
C ILE A 59 -18.91 4.28 14.52
N LEU A 60 -19.96 4.87 13.93
CA LEU A 60 -20.10 5.01 12.47
C LEU A 60 -19.26 6.15 11.86
N LEU A 61 -18.76 7.08 12.67
CA LEU A 61 -17.92 8.21 12.21
C LEU A 61 -16.41 7.90 12.23
N VAL A 62 -16.00 6.74 12.76
CA VAL A 62 -14.57 6.36 12.89
C VAL A 62 -13.99 5.89 11.54
N SER A 63 -14.83 5.40 10.63
CA SER A 63 -14.40 5.01 9.28
C SER A 63 -14.16 6.22 8.35
N PHE A 64 -14.68 7.40 8.69
CA PHE A 64 -14.84 8.49 7.73
C PHE A 64 -13.56 9.28 7.41
N LEU A 65 -12.50 9.13 8.20
CA LEU A 65 -11.30 9.95 8.05
C LEU A 65 -10.02 9.12 7.98
N VAL A 66 -10.09 7.88 7.48
CA VAL A 66 -8.91 7.05 7.27
C VAL A 66 -8.58 6.97 5.79
N LYS A 67 -7.68 7.84 5.33
CA LYS A 67 -7.12 7.77 3.96
C LYS A 67 -6.05 6.69 3.92
N LYS A 68 -6.17 5.76 2.96
CA LYS A 68 -5.15 4.74 2.69
C LYS A 68 -4.53 4.99 1.31
N GLU A 69 -3.21 4.99 1.24
CA GLU A 69 -2.47 5.26 0.00
C GLU A 69 -1.32 4.26 -0.14
N VAL A 70 -1.21 3.62 -1.31
CA VAL A 70 -0.09 2.73 -1.62
C VAL A 70 1.14 3.58 -1.91
N VAL A 71 2.11 3.60 -1.01
CA VAL A 71 3.31 4.46 -1.11
C VAL A 71 4.48 3.77 -1.78
N SER A 72 4.54 2.44 -1.73
CA SER A 72 5.55 1.67 -2.45
C SER A 72 5.00 0.34 -2.92
N LEU A 73 5.54 -0.12 -4.06
CA LEU A 73 5.28 -1.43 -4.63
C LEU A 73 6.62 -2.05 -5.03
N GLY A 74 6.72 -3.36 -4.86
CA GLY A 74 7.87 -4.13 -5.28
C GLY A 74 7.46 -5.51 -5.76
N THR A 75 8.18 -6.02 -6.74
CA THR A 75 8.06 -7.41 -7.17
C THR A 75 9.39 -8.10 -7.16
N GLY A 76 9.43 -9.35 -6.71
CA GLY A 76 10.64 -10.14 -6.73
C GLY A 76 10.55 -11.41 -5.91
N THR A 77 11.29 -12.42 -6.37
CA THR A 77 11.42 -13.74 -5.73
C THR A 77 12.87 -14.21 -5.68
N LYS A 78 13.80 -13.36 -6.12
CA LYS A 78 15.20 -13.69 -6.35
C LYS A 78 16.09 -12.64 -5.71
N CYS A 79 17.27 -13.08 -5.29
CA CYS A 79 18.32 -12.23 -4.76
C CYS A 79 19.44 -12.04 -5.80
N VAL A 80 20.31 -11.07 -5.57
CA VAL A 80 21.54 -10.94 -6.33
C VAL A 80 22.48 -12.12 -6.03
N GLY A 81 23.07 -12.71 -7.07
CA GLY A 81 24.06 -13.77 -6.92
C GLY A 81 25.40 -13.22 -6.40
N GLN A 82 26.13 -14.03 -5.63
CA GLN A 82 27.40 -13.61 -5.00
C GLN A 82 28.42 -13.07 -6.01
N THR A 83 28.52 -13.67 -7.20
CA THR A 83 29.43 -13.24 -8.26
C THR A 83 29.09 -11.87 -8.85
N ALA A 84 27.84 -11.42 -8.72
CA ALA A 84 27.35 -10.13 -9.21
C ALA A 84 27.30 -9.05 -8.11
N MET A 85 27.63 -9.40 -6.86
CA MET A 85 27.68 -8.44 -5.74
C MET A 85 28.85 -7.47 -5.88
N THR A 86 28.60 -6.20 -5.61
CA THR A 86 29.63 -5.14 -5.61
C THR A 86 30.09 -4.82 -4.19
N ARG A 87 31.36 -4.45 -4.01
CA ARG A 87 31.91 -4.06 -2.69
C ARG A 87 31.35 -2.75 -2.15
N HIS A 88 30.79 -1.92 -3.03
CA HIS A 88 30.17 -0.64 -2.71
C HIS A 88 28.74 -0.62 -3.22
N SER A 89 27.87 0.17 -2.57
CA SER A 89 26.51 0.41 -3.05
C SER A 89 26.56 1.05 -4.44
N ARG A 90 25.78 0.50 -5.38
CA ARG A 90 25.61 1.08 -6.72
C ARG A 90 24.19 1.62 -6.83
N SER A 91 24.05 2.93 -6.79
CA SER A 91 22.79 3.64 -7.01
C SER A 91 22.30 3.55 -8.45
N ASP A 92 23.22 3.34 -9.40
CA ASP A 92 22.96 3.64 -10.81
C ASP A 92 22.47 2.43 -11.61
N LYS A 93 22.44 1.22 -11.01
CA LYS A 93 22.23 -0.04 -11.74
C LYS A 93 20.85 -0.69 -11.54
N TRP A 94 19.98 -0.07 -10.74
CA TRP A 94 18.68 -0.66 -10.34
C TRP A 94 17.47 0.08 -10.91
N ARG A 95 17.64 0.80 -12.03
CA ARG A 95 16.57 1.50 -12.73
C ARG A 95 16.30 0.88 -14.09
#